data_AF-A0A7C4JWX4-F1
#
_entry.id   AF-A0A7C4JWX4-F1
#
_cell.length_a   1.000
_cell.length_b   1.000
_cell.length_c   1.000
_cell.angle_alpha   90.00
_cell.angle_beta   90.00
_cell.angle_gamma   90.00
#
_symmetry.space_group_name_H-M   'P 1'
#
loop_
_entity.id
_entity.type
_entity.pdbx_description
1 polymer ?
#
loop_
_entity_poly.entity_id
_entity_poly.type
_entity_poly.pdbx_seq_one_letter_code
_entity_poly.pdbx_strand_id
1 'polypeptide(L)' 'METLNEIELRKRLYEYSNQVGFDTKKESFREVISFLIDIDQNFLYTLLKPEELRYLSTHRDTEEKLKRQLVQVVESL' A
#
# COMPACT_ATOMS: atom_id res chain seq x y z
N MET A 1 13.10 6.62 -10.62
CA MET A 1 11.91 5.76 -10.52
C MET A 1 10.72 6.59 -10.92
N GLU A 2 9.85 6.10 -11.81
CA GLU A 2 8.49 6.64 -11.87
C GLU A 2 7.91 6.47 -10.47
N THR A 3 7.58 7.60 -9.86
CA THR A 3 7.21 7.70 -8.46
C THR A 3 6.01 6.81 -8.21
N LEU A 4 6.12 5.87 -7.27
CA LEU A 4 4.95 5.31 -6.58
C LEU A 4 4.14 6.48 -6.05
N ASN A 5 3.13 6.85 -6.82
CA ASN A 5 2.23 7.94 -6.53
C ASN A 5 0.91 7.33 -6.04
N GLU A 6 0.01 8.20 -5.61
CA GLU A 6 -1.28 7.81 -5.05
C GLU A 6 -2.09 6.88 -5.98
N ILE A 7 -2.06 7.15 -7.29
CA ILE A 7 -2.77 6.38 -8.31
C ILE A 7 -2.22 4.96 -8.40
N GLU A 8 -0.90 4.81 -8.46
CA GLU A 8 -0.24 3.51 -8.53
C GLU A 8 -0.43 2.71 -7.23
N LEU A 9 -0.37 3.35 -6.07
CA LEU A 9 -0.65 2.71 -4.78
C LEU A 9 -2.10 2.20 -4.71
N ARG A 10 -3.06 3.03 -5.11
CA ARG A 10 -4.48 2.65 -5.16
C ARG A 10 -4.71 1.47 -6.09
N LYS A 11 -4.09 1.47 -7.28
CA LYS A 11 -4.17 0.36 -8.23
C LYS A 11 -3.64 -0.93 -7.61
N ARG A 12 -2.46 -0.90 -6.98
CA ARG A 12 -1.85 -2.08 -6.36
C ARG A 12 -2.66 -2.61 -5.17
N LEU A 13 -3.32 -1.75 -4.41
CA LEU A 13 -4.27 -2.16 -3.36
C LEU A 13 -5.44 -2.97 -3.93
N TYR A 14 -6.04 -2.52 -5.04
CA TYR A 14 -7.10 -3.28 -5.69
C TYR A 14 -6.60 -4.60 -6.30
N GLU A 15 -5.40 -4.61 -6.89
CA GLU A 15 -4.77 -5.84 -7.39
C GLU A 15 -4.53 -6.84 -6.25
N TYR A 16 -3.96 -6.40 -5.13
CA TYR A 16 -3.79 -7.21 -3.94
C TYR A 16 -5.13 -7.76 -3.44
N SER A 17 -6.15 -6.92 -3.30
CA SER A 17 -7.50 -7.34 -2.91
C SER A 17 -8.04 -8.46 -3.78
N ASN A 18 -7.91 -8.33 -5.10
CA ASN A 18 -8.36 -9.34 -6.04
C ASN A 18 -7.57 -10.65 -5.90
N GLN A 19 -6.25 -10.58 -5.65
CA GLN A 19 -5.40 -11.75 -5.43
C GLN A 19 -5.79 -12.52 -4.15
N VAL A 20 -6.12 -11.81 -3.07
CA VAL A 20 -6.52 -12.43 -1.80
C VAL A 20 -8.02 -12.77 -1.74
N GLY A 21 -8.78 -12.49 -2.82
CA GLY A 21 -10.21 -12.78 -2.90
C GLY A 21 -11.09 -11.84 -2.06
N PHE A 22 -10.60 -10.65 -1.71
CA PHE A 22 -11.37 -9.62 -1.03
C PHE A 22 -12.24 -8.83 -2.03
N ASP A 23 -13.54 -8.78 -1.75
CA ASP A 23 -14.48 -8.00 -2.54
C ASP A 23 -14.31 -6.50 -2.23
N THR A 24 -13.80 -5.77 -3.22
CA THR A 24 -13.47 -4.34 -3.14
C THR A 24 -14.69 -3.43 -3.03
N LYS A 25 -15.91 -3.97 -3.17
CA LYS A 25 -17.18 -3.22 -3.14
C LYS A 25 -17.82 -3.11 -1.75
N LYS A 26 -17.28 -3.75 -0.72
CA LYS A 26 -17.83 -3.71 0.63
C LYS A 26 -17.14 -2.63 1.47
N GLU A 27 -17.89 -1.93 2.33
CA GLU A 27 -17.35 -1.02 3.37
C GLU A 27 -16.20 -1.66 4.17
N SER A 28 -16.19 -3.00 4.27
CA SER A 28 -15.13 -3.78 4.90
C SER A 28 -13.76 -3.69 4.21
N PHE A 29 -13.66 -3.25 2.95
CA PHE A 29 -12.37 -3.20 2.26
C PHE A 29 -11.42 -2.18 2.89
N ARG A 30 -11.93 -0.96 3.14
CA ARG A 30 -11.15 0.08 3.83
C ARG A 30 -10.76 -0.36 5.23
N GLU A 31 -11.70 -0.89 6.01
CA GLU A 31 -11.43 -1.33 7.39
C GLU A 31 -10.38 -2.44 7.45
N VAL A 32 -10.42 -3.39 6.52
CA VAL A 32 -9.43 -4.48 6.47
C VAL A 32 -8.05 -3.98 6.07
N ILE A 33 -7.95 -3.10 5.06
CA ILE A 33 -6.65 -2.54 4.66
C ILE A 33 -6.08 -1.64 5.77
N SER A 34 -6.90 -0.82 6.41
CA SER A 34 -6.48 -0.02 7.58
C SER A 34 -5.99 -0.93 8.71
N PHE A 35 -6.74 -1.99 9.03
CA PHE A 35 -6.30 -2.96 10.03
C PHE A 35 -4.96 -3.61 9.65
N LEU A 36 -4.79 -4.04 8.39
CA LEU A 36 -3.54 -4.63 7.91
C LEU A 36 -2.35 -3.66 8.02
N ILE A 37 -2.54 -2.38 7.72
CA ILE A 37 -1.51 -1.35 7.90
C ILE A 37 -1.15 -1.19 9.39
N ASP A 38 -2.17 -1.21 10.27
CA ASP A 38 -1.98 -1.03 11.71
C ASP A 38 -1.29 -2.23 12.37
N ILE A 39 -1.60 -3.47 11.95
CA ILE A 39 -1.00 -4.69 12.52
C ILE A 39 0.32 -5.07 11.86
N ASP A 40 0.54 -4.71 10.60
CA ASP A 40 1.73 -5.05 9.84
C ASP A 40 2.46 -3.80 9.36
N GLN A 41 3.52 -3.43 10.10
CA GLN A 41 4.42 -2.34 9.74
C GLN A 41 5.09 -2.53 8.36
N ASN A 42 5.01 -3.75 7.80
CA ASN A 42 5.59 -4.14 6.52
C ASN A 42 4.55 -4.28 5.41
N PHE A 43 3.27 -3.98 5.64
CA PHE A 43 2.23 -4.13 4.61
C PHE A 43 2.56 -3.36 3.32
N LEU A 44 3.19 -2.19 3.45
CA LEU A 44 3.72 -1.44 2.31
C LEU A 44 4.61 -2.31 1.42
N TYR A 45 5.49 -3.12 2.00
CA TYR A 45 6.41 -3.97 1.25
C TYR A 45 5.71 -5.06 0.44
N THR A 46 4.53 -5.51 0.88
CA THR A 46 3.67 -6.44 0.14
C THR A 46 3.14 -5.83 -1.16
N LEU A 47 3.06 -4.50 -1.25
CA LEU A 47 2.63 -3.76 -2.44
C LEU A 47 3.79 -3.40 -3.38
N LEU A 48 5.04 -3.68 -2.99
CA LEU A 48 6.22 -3.22 -3.71
C LEU A 48 6.90 -4.35 -4.49
N LYS A 49 7.46 -3.98 -5.64
CA LYS A 49 8.31 -4.84 -6.44
C LYS A 49 9.68 -5.02 -5.79
N PRO A 50 10.41 -6.11 -6.09
CA PRO A 50 11.75 -6.34 -5.53
C PRO A 50 12.76 -5.21 -5.79
N GLU A 51 12.64 -4.47 -6.91
CA GLU A 51 13.50 -3.30 -7.17
C GLU A 51 13.17 -2.12 -6.24
N GLU A 52 11.89 -1.91 -5.93
CA GLU A 52 11.40 -0.83 -5.06
C GLU A 52 11.76 -1.10 -3.59
N LEU A 53 11.68 -2.36 -3.15
CA LEU A 53 12.14 -2.77 -1.82
C LEU A 53 13.63 -2.46 -1.60
N ARG A 54 14.47 -2.81 -2.59
CA ARG A 54 15.91 -2.51 -2.54
C ARG A 54 16.17 -1.01 -2.49
N TYR A 55 15.41 -0.23 -3.26
CA TYR A 55 15.52 1.22 -3.22
C TYR A 55 15.14 1.79 -1.83
N LEU A 56 14.02 1.36 -1.25
CA LEU A 56 13.59 1.84 0.08
C LEU A 56 14.53 1.43 1.20
N SER A 57 15.13 0.24 1.13
CA SER A 57 16.12 -0.22 2.11
C SER A 57 17.34 0.71 2.25
N THR A 58 17.59 1.53 1.23
CA THR A 58 18.69 2.51 1.21
C THR A 58 18.21 3.97 1.34
N HIS A 59 16.89 4.21 1.36
CA HIS A 59 16.27 5.55 1.35
C HIS A 59 15.11 5.66 2.35
N ARG A 60 15.45 5.68 3.65
CA ARG A 60 14.48 5.68 4.76
C ARG A 60 13.45 6.81 4.71
N ASP A 61 13.85 8.02 4.29
CA ASP A 61 12.93 9.16 4.18
C ASP A 61 11.85 8.93 3.10
N THR A 62 12.20 8.19 2.04
CA THR A 62 11.25 7.85 0.97
C THR A 62 10.26 6.81 1.45
N GLU A 63 10.71 5.86 2.27
CA GLU A 63 9.85 4.85 2.88
C GLU A 63 8.78 5.50 3.77
N GLU A 64 9.18 6.40 4.68
CA GLU A 64 8.25 7.13 5.55
C GLU A 64 7.23 7.96 4.75
N LYS A 65 7.67 8.58 3.67
CA LYS A 65 6.78 9.32 2.76
C LYS A 65 5.76 8.40 2.11
N LEU A 66 6.19 7.23 1.62
CA LEU A 66 5.30 6.24 1.01
C LEU A 66 4.31 5.64 2.00
N LYS A 67 4.73 5.37 3.24
CA LYS A 67 3.84 4.94 4.32
C LYS A 67 2.71 5.96 4.55
N ARG A 68 3.05 7.24 4.64
CA ARG A 68 2.04 8.31 4.78
C ARG A 68 1.11 8.41 3.57
N GLN A 69 1.65 8.28 2.36
CA GLN A 69 0.83 8.29 1.14
C GLN A 69 -0.11 7.09 1.10
N LEU A 70 0.34 5.91 1.52
CA LEU A 70 -0.50 4.72 1.59
C LEU A 70 -1.68 4.91 2.55
N VAL A 71 -1.45 5.50 3.73
CA VAL A 71 -2.53 5.83 4.68
C VAL A 71 -3.54 6.78 4.04
N GLN A 72 -3.08 7.84 3.37
CA GLN A 72 -3.96 8.79 2.68
C GLN A 72 -4.79 8.14 1.57
N VAL A 73 -4.17 7.25 0.78
CA VAL A 73 -4.88 6.47 -0.25
C VAL A 73 -6.01 5.68 0.40
N VAL A 74 -5.74 4.99 1.51
CA VAL A 74 -6.73 4.14 2.19
C VAL A 74 -7.85 4.95 2.84
N GLU A 75 -7.54 6.10 3.44
CA GLU A 75 -8.56 7.00 4.00
C GLU A 75 -9.50 7.57 2.93
N SER A 76 -9.05 7.63 1.67
CA SER A 76 -9.81 8.12 0.52
C SER A 76 -10.56 7.04 -0.28
N LEU A 77 -10.43 5.76 0.11
CA LEU A 77 -11.20 4.65 -0.46
C LEU A 77 -12.65 4.68 0.04
#